data_AF-A0A8T3M6E6-F1
#
_entry.id   AF-A0A8T3M6E6-F1
#
_cell.length_a   1.000
_cell.length_b   1.000
_cell.length_c   1.000
_cell.angle_alpha   90.00
_cell.angle_beta   90.00
_cell.angle_gamma   90.00
#
_symmetry.space_group_name_H-M   'P 1'
#
loop_
_entity.id
_entity.type
_entity.pdbx_description
1 polymer ?
#
loop_
_entity_poly.entity_id
_entity_poly.type
_entity_poly.pdbx_seq_one_letter_code
_entity_poly.pdbx_strand_id
1 'polypeptide(L)'
;EHLSVDVEPLEPTVDRLRNAGSLFVGPWAPESAGDYATGANHVLPTGGQARSSGGLAVEAYGKFVQVQRITREGLAGLAETIATLAEAEGLLAHRDAVTRRFEPPIPSPVAAEDTDR
;
A
#
# COMPACT_ATOMS: atom_id res chain seq x y z
N GLU A 1 -22.38 -4.74 7.72
CA GLU A 1 -22.72 -4.90 6.30
C GLU A 1 -23.30 -3.59 5.80
N HIS A 2 -24.60 -3.35 5.99
CA HIS A 2 -25.26 -2.06 5.77
C HIS A 2 -25.37 -1.24 7.06
N LEU A 3 -25.42 0.08 6.95
CA LEU A 3 -25.78 0.98 8.04
C LEU A 3 -26.59 2.17 7.50
N SER A 4 -27.83 2.29 7.99
CA SER A 4 -28.70 3.44 7.72
C SER A 4 -28.57 4.50 8.81
N VAL A 5 -28.39 5.75 8.39
CA VAL A 5 -28.14 6.89 9.24
C VAL A 5 -29.19 7.95 8.94
N ASP A 6 -30.20 8.03 9.80
CA ASP A 6 -31.26 9.03 9.74
C ASP A 6 -31.39 9.68 11.12
N VAL A 7 -30.49 10.63 11.40
CA VAL A 7 -30.35 11.31 12.70
C VAL A 7 -29.98 12.77 12.52
N GLU A 8 -30.19 13.56 13.57
CA GLU A 8 -29.73 14.95 13.67
C GLU A 8 -28.72 15.07 14.83
N PRO A 9 -27.51 15.61 14.63
CA PRO A 9 -26.98 16.18 13.38
C PRO A 9 -26.41 15.11 12.43
N LEU A 10 -26.78 15.20 11.15
CA LEU A 10 -26.45 14.18 10.15
C LEU A 10 -24.94 14.11 9.84
N GLU A 11 -24.39 15.18 9.25
CA GLU A 11 -22.99 15.20 8.79
C GLU A 11 -21.98 14.91 9.92
N PRO A 12 -22.06 15.56 11.10
CA PRO A 12 -21.14 15.28 12.21
C PRO A 12 -21.25 13.85 12.75
N THR A 13 -22.39 13.18 12.54
CA THR A 13 -22.55 11.78 12.93
C THR A 13 -21.90 10.86 11.91
N VAL A 14 -22.11 11.10 10.61
CA VAL A 14 -21.53 10.32 9.52
C VAL A 14 -19.99 10.37 9.57
N ASP A 15 -19.41 11.54 9.82
CA ASP A 15 -17.95 11.75 9.92
C ASP A 15 -17.26 10.91 11.01
N ARG A 16 -18.02 10.47 12.03
CA ARG A 16 -17.51 9.67 13.14
C ARG A 16 -17.53 8.16 12.84
N LEU A 17 -18.22 7.74 11.78
CA LEU A 17 -18.34 6.33 11.42
C LEU A 17 -17.04 5.82 10.81
N ARG A 18 -16.59 4.66 11.30
CA ARG A 18 -15.30 4.05 10.89
C ARG A 18 -15.47 2.75 10.12
N ASN A 19 -16.55 2.00 10.39
CA ASN A 19 -16.72 0.65 9.86
C ASN A 19 -18.16 0.46 9.38
N ALA A 20 -18.35 0.38 8.07
CA ALA A 20 -19.57 -0.02 7.40
C ALA A 20 -19.19 -0.57 6.02
N GLY A 21 -19.95 -1.54 5.50
CA GLY A 21 -19.77 -2.00 4.12
C GLY A 21 -20.35 -0.98 3.13
N SER A 22 -21.54 -0.46 3.44
CA SER A 22 -22.19 0.65 2.73
C SER A 22 -22.99 1.50 3.72
N LEU A 23 -23.02 2.80 3.49
CA LEU A 23 -23.73 3.79 4.29
C LEU A 23 -24.93 4.34 3.52
N PHE A 24 -26.07 4.38 4.19
CA PHE A 24 -27.32 4.93 3.68
C PHE A 24 -27.68 6.18 4.48
N VAL A 25 -27.43 7.35 3.93
CA VAL A 25 -27.40 8.62 4.69
C VAL A 25 -28.63 9.48 4.35
N GLY A 26 -29.44 9.78 5.37
CA GLY A 26 -30.63 10.61 5.30
C GLY A 26 -31.93 9.84 4.99
N PRO A 27 -33.09 10.51 5.16
CA PRO A 27 -34.40 9.86 5.10
C PRO A 27 -34.80 9.35 3.71
N TRP A 28 -34.07 9.76 2.66
CA TRP A 28 -34.35 9.41 1.26
C TRP A 28 -33.39 8.37 0.69
N ALA A 29 -32.52 7.79 1.52
CA ALA A 29 -31.58 6.75 1.14
C ALA A 29 -31.98 5.40 1.74
N PRO A 30 -33.03 4.71 1.24
CA PRO A 30 -33.34 3.37 1.72
C PRO A 30 -32.27 2.37 1.25
N GLU A 31 -32.03 1.33 2.04
CA GLU A 31 -31.11 0.22 1.70
C GLU A 31 -31.39 -0.36 0.31
N SER A 32 -32.68 -0.53 -0.03
CA SER A 32 -33.11 -1.04 -1.32
C SER A 32 -32.61 -0.22 -2.52
N ALA A 33 -32.38 1.09 -2.37
CA ALA A 33 -31.78 1.86 -3.46
C ALA A 33 -30.33 1.39 -3.72
N GLY A 34 -29.57 1.09 -2.66
CA GLY A 34 -28.24 0.49 -2.69
C GLY A 34 -28.22 -0.88 -3.32
N ASP A 35 -29.18 -1.72 -2.93
CA ASP A 35 -29.28 -3.10 -3.41
C ASP A 35 -29.52 -3.22 -4.91
N TYR A 36 -30.13 -2.21 -5.51
CA TYR A 36 -30.65 -2.32 -6.88
C TYR A 36 -30.12 -1.29 -7.87
N ALA A 37 -30.01 0.00 -7.52
CA ALA A 37 -30.00 1.04 -8.57
C ALA A 37 -29.13 2.28 -8.32
N THR A 38 -28.58 2.48 -7.11
CA THR A 38 -27.68 3.62 -6.86
C THR A 38 -26.35 3.50 -7.61
N GLY A 39 -25.97 2.28 -8.01
CA GLY A 39 -24.66 1.95 -8.58
C GLY A 39 -23.64 1.46 -7.54
N ALA A 40 -23.98 1.48 -6.25
CA ALA A 40 -23.20 0.81 -5.21
C ALA A 40 -23.22 -0.72 -5.40
N ASN A 41 -22.20 -1.41 -4.87
CA ASN A 41 -22.15 -2.88 -4.87
C ASN A 41 -22.74 -3.42 -3.57
N HIS A 42 -23.74 -4.31 -3.67
CA HIS A 42 -24.38 -4.92 -2.51
C HIS A 42 -23.70 -6.19 -1.98
N VAL A 43 -22.60 -6.64 -2.61
CA VAL A 43 -21.79 -7.74 -2.10
C VAL A 43 -20.83 -7.18 -1.05
N LEU A 44 -21.26 -7.22 0.21
CA LEU A 44 -20.59 -6.55 1.31
C LEU A 44 -20.06 -7.52 2.39
N PRO A 45 -19.06 -7.10 3.18
CA PRO A 45 -18.54 -7.90 4.28
C PRO A 45 -19.55 -8.01 5.45
N THR A 46 -19.86 -9.25 5.83
CA THR A 46 -20.71 -9.61 6.97
C THR A 46 -19.86 -10.11 8.15
N GLY A 47 -20.47 -10.52 9.27
CA GLY A 47 -19.73 -11.08 10.42
C GLY A 47 -18.74 -10.12 11.10
N GLY A 48 -18.92 -8.80 10.92
CA GLY A 48 -18.00 -7.78 11.44
C GLY A 48 -16.76 -7.53 10.57
N GLN A 49 -16.68 -8.13 9.38
CA GLN A 49 -15.53 -8.00 8.47
C GLN A 49 -15.37 -6.58 7.88
N ALA A 50 -16.41 -5.73 7.98
CA ALA A 50 -16.31 -4.31 7.61
C ALA A 50 -15.25 -3.52 8.42
N ARG A 51 -14.63 -4.13 9.45
CA ARG A 51 -13.48 -3.56 10.18
C ARG A 51 -12.15 -3.67 9.42
N SER A 52 -12.05 -4.58 8.46
CA SER A 52 -10.79 -4.91 7.77
C SER A 52 -10.95 -5.16 6.27
N SER A 53 -12.18 -5.13 5.76
CA SER A 53 -12.49 -5.43 4.37
C SER A 53 -13.55 -4.45 3.86
N GLY A 54 -13.39 -4.01 2.60
CA GLY A 54 -14.39 -3.22 1.90
C GLY A 54 -15.43 -4.10 1.19
N GLY A 55 -16.45 -3.45 0.61
CA GLY A 55 -17.35 -4.08 -0.34
C GLY A 55 -16.62 -4.57 -1.59
N LEU A 56 -17.26 -5.47 -2.35
CA LEU A 56 -16.72 -5.93 -3.62
C LEU A 56 -16.58 -4.77 -4.61
N ALA A 57 -15.39 -4.62 -5.19
CA ALA A 57 -15.07 -3.56 -6.14
C ALA A 57 -14.33 -4.13 -7.36
N VAL A 58 -14.07 -3.30 -8.37
CA VAL A 58 -13.39 -3.71 -9.61
C VAL A 58 -12.01 -4.31 -9.31
N GLU A 59 -11.32 -3.77 -8.31
CA GLU A 59 -10.01 -4.22 -7.84
C GLU A 59 -10.00 -5.69 -7.40
N ALA A 60 -11.14 -6.22 -6.95
CA ALA A 60 -11.24 -7.63 -6.56
C ALA A 60 -11.13 -8.61 -7.73
N TYR A 61 -11.27 -8.14 -8.96
CA TYR A 61 -11.17 -8.94 -10.19
C TYR A 61 -9.79 -8.86 -10.85
N GLY A 62 -8.88 -8.05 -10.29
CA GLY A 62 -7.52 -7.86 -10.78
C GLY A 62 -6.48 -8.41 -9.82
N LYS A 63 -5.21 -8.27 -10.21
CA LYS A 63 -4.06 -8.47 -9.32
C LYS A 63 -3.15 -7.26 -9.45
N PHE A 64 -2.75 -6.68 -8.31
CA PHE A 64 -1.71 -5.67 -8.29
C PHE A 64 -0.35 -6.35 -8.43
N VAL A 65 0.37 -6.03 -9.51
CA VAL A 65 1.73 -6.53 -9.76
C VAL A 65 2.68 -5.34 -9.75
N GLN A 66 3.62 -5.32 -8.80
CA GLN A 66 4.67 -4.31 -8.78
C GLN A 66 5.79 -4.70 -9.75
N VAL A 67 6.15 -3.77 -10.64
CA VAL A 67 7.24 -3.94 -11.59
C VAL A 67 8.33 -2.92 -11.26
N GLN A 68 9.54 -3.40 -11.02
CA GLN A 68 10.68 -2.56 -10.67
C GLN A 68 11.76 -2.68 -11.75
N ARG A 69 12.22 -1.52 -12.26
CA ARG A 69 13.36 -1.42 -13.17
C ARG A 69 14.34 -0.44 -12.57
N ILE A 70 15.58 -0.89 -12.39
CA ILE A 70 16.65 -0.08 -11.79
C ILE A 70 17.81 0.05 -12.75
N THR A 71 18.37 1.26 -12.87
CA THR A 71 19.61 1.48 -13.62
C THR A 71 20.81 1.05 -12.78
N ARG A 72 21.98 0.98 -13.41
CA ARG A 72 23.22 0.69 -12.69
C ARG A 72 23.51 1.74 -11.62
N GLU A 73 23.31 3.01 -11.95
CA GLU A 73 23.52 4.17 -11.07
C GLU A 73 22.50 4.17 -9.93
N GLY A 74 21.24 3.84 -10.22
CA GLY A 74 20.19 3.69 -9.21
C GLY A 74 20.51 2.57 -8.22
N LEU A 75 21.00 1.42 -8.70
CA LEU A 75 21.42 0.34 -7.82
C LEU A 75 22.66 0.73 -7.01
N ALA A 76 23.61 1.46 -7.60
CA ALA A 76 24.79 1.93 -6.90
C ALA A 76 24.43 2.87 -5.74
N GLY A 77 23.45 3.76 -5.94
CA GLY A 77 22.95 4.65 -4.88
C GLY A 77 22.20 3.93 -3.75
N LEU A 78 21.69 2.72 -3.98
CA LEU A 78 21.02 1.89 -2.96
C LEU A 78 21.93 0.81 -2.36
N ALA A 79 23.11 0.58 -2.94
CA ALA A 79 23.92 -0.61 -2.66
C ALA A 79 24.33 -0.70 -1.19
N GLU A 80 24.81 0.42 -0.63
CA GLU A 80 25.20 0.50 0.78
C GLU A 80 24.00 0.28 1.70
N THR A 81 22.86 0.95 1.44
CA THR A 81 21.64 0.77 2.25
C THR A 81 21.18 -0.68 2.26
N ILE A 82 21.12 -1.34 1.10
CA ILE A 82 20.70 -2.75 1.02
C ILE A 82 21.71 -3.64 1.75
N ALA A 83 23.02 -3.40 1.58
CA ALA A 83 24.06 -4.18 2.24
C ALA A 83 23.97 -4.05 3.77
N THR A 84 23.86 -2.83 4.31
CA THR A 84 23.75 -2.58 5.75
C THR A 84 22.51 -3.24 6.35
N LEU A 85 21.35 -3.11 5.70
CA LEU A 85 20.12 -3.74 6.18
C LEU A 85 20.21 -5.27 6.12
N ALA A 86 20.72 -5.83 5.01
CA ALA A 86 20.89 -7.27 4.86
C ALA A 86 21.89 -7.85 5.87
N GLU A 87 22.95 -7.13 6.25
CA GLU A 87 23.88 -7.54 7.31
C GLU A 87 23.21 -7.50 8.69
N ALA A 88 22.46 -6.44 9.00
CA ALA A 88 21.74 -6.32 10.26
C ALA A 88 20.68 -7.42 10.45
N GLU A 89 20.05 -7.88 9.37
CA GLU A 89 19.10 -8.99 9.36
C GLU A 89 19.77 -10.37 9.29
N GLY A 90 21.10 -10.45 9.12
CA GLY A 90 21.83 -11.70 8.95
C GLY A 90 21.63 -12.38 7.58
N LEU A 91 21.09 -11.67 6.59
CA LEU A 91 20.77 -12.15 5.25
C LEU A 91 21.91 -11.89 4.25
N LEU A 92 23.10 -12.45 4.49
CA LEU A 92 24.30 -12.18 3.69
C LEU A 92 24.14 -12.48 2.18
N ALA A 93 23.30 -13.45 1.81
CA ALA A 93 23.01 -13.73 0.40
C ALA A 93 22.29 -12.57 -0.31
N HIS A 94 21.47 -11.79 0.40
CA HIS A 94 20.79 -10.62 -0.15
C HIS A 94 21.77 -9.46 -0.37
N ARG A 95 22.69 -9.24 0.58
CA ARG A 95 23.82 -8.32 0.41
C ARG A 95 24.65 -8.71 -0.81
N ASP A 96 25.10 -9.97 -0.86
CA ASP A 96 25.98 -10.49 -1.90
C ASP A 96 25.34 -10.39 -3.29
N ALA A 97 24.02 -10.55 -3.39
CA ALA A 97 23.30 -10.34 -4.64
C ALA A 97 23.54 -8.92 -5.18
N VAL A 98 23.55 -7.89 -4.31
CA VAL A 98 23.79 -6.51 -4.74
C VAL A 98 25.28 -6.26 -4.99
N THR A 99 26.15 -6.59 -4.05
CA THR A 99 27.58 -6.23 -4.13
C THR A 99 28.28 -6.87 -5.33
N ARG A 100 27.96 -8.13 -5.66
CA ARG A 100 28.55 -8.83 -6.82
C ARG A 100 28.22 -8.20 -8.17
N ARG A 101 27.15 -7.41 -8.29
CA ARG A 101 26.81 -6.70 -9.53
C ARG A 101 27.80 -5.58 -9.86
N PHE A 102 28.65 -5.22 -8.91
CA PHE A 102 29.68 -4.20 -9.07
C PHE A 102 31.09 -4.77 -9.10
N GLU A 103 31.28 -6.08 -9.23
CA GLU A 103 32.62 -6.70 -9.29
C GLU A 103 33.20 -6.74 -10.74
N PRO A 104 34.51 -6.44 -10.94
CA PRO A 104 35.43 -5.90 -9.94
C PRO A 104 34.99 -4.49 -9.52
N PRO A 105 35.16 -4.15 -8.22
CA PRO A 105 34.57 -2.96 -7.61
C PRO A 105 34.82 -1.70 -8.44
N ILE A 106 33.79 -0.86 -8.59
CA ILE A 106 33.96 0.50 -9.11
C ILE A 106 34.97 1.21 -8.19
N PRO A 107 36.01 1.87 -8.72
CA PRO A 107 36.92 2.65 -7.89
C PRO A 107 36.11 3.65 -7.06
N SER A 108 36.32 3.64 -5.74
CA SER A 108 35.66 4.59 -4.86
C SER A 108 36.05 6.02 -5.26
N PRO A 109 35.09 6.95 -5.44
CA PRO A 109 35.42 8.36 -5.64
C PRO A 109 36.10 9.00 -4.42
N VAL A 110 36.09 8.32 -3.27
CA VAL A 110 36.70 8.78 -2.00
C VAL A 110 38.23 8.60 -1.97
N ALA A 111 38.83 7.92 -2.96
CA ALA A 111 40.28 7.68 -2.99
C ALA A 111 41.07 8.71 -3.83
N ALA A 112 40.45 9.80 -4.30
CA ALA A 112 41.09 10.80 -5.16
C ALA A 112 41.54 12.07 -4.42
N GLU A 113 41.74 12.01 -3.10
CA GLU A 113 42.44 13.07 -2.37
C GLU A 113 43.62 12.46 -1.60
N ASP A 114 44.78 13.09 -1.79
CA ASP A 114 46.01 13.02 -1.00
C ASP A 114 47.10 12.03 -1.45
N THR A 115 47.78 12.37 -2.56
CA THR A 115 49.22 12.10 -2.75
C THR A 115 49.88 13.21 -3.58
N ASP A 116 49.99 14.41 -3.00
CA ASP A 116 51.06 15.36 -3.37
C ASP A 116 51.32 16.37 -2.24
N ARG A 117 52.06 15.93 -1.21
CA ARG A 117 52.86 16.79 -0.31
C ARG A 117 54.07 16.02 0.22
#